data_AF-A0A925PTY4-F1
#
_entry.id   AF-A0A925PTY4-F1
#
_cell.length_a   1.000
_cell.length_b   1.000
_cell.length_c   1.000
_cell.angle_alpha   90.00
_cell.angle_beta   90.00
_cell.angle_gamma   90.00
#
_symmetry.space_group_name_H-M   'P 1'
#
loop_
_entity.id
_entity.type
_entity.pdbx_description
1 polymer ?
#
loop_
_entity_poly.entity_id
_entity_poly.type
_entity_poly.pdbx_seq_one_letter_code
_entity_poly.pdbx_strand_id
1 'polypeptide(L)'
;AAHGVMIVTPVYWYGAPGGLKTMIDRLVCADGGNPDPTLTHGKDVEKAKELELAGWPYPKHLAGRAYGVVVHGDVAGIEETRRALSDWLDWMGLIDAGPMSRLDRYIGYYQPYATSHDELDKDTDMQEEVRNVARAVAIVVPELRTGKLLDPNANLSRPRAK
;
A
#
# COMPACT_ATOMS: atom_id res chain seq x y z
N ALA A 1 -3.05 15.92 4.73
CA ALA A 1 -2.49 14.60 4.37
C ALA A 1 -3.61 13.64 3.96
N ALA A 2 -3.31 12.59 3.20
CA ALA A 2 -4.30 11.57 2.83
C ALA A 2 -4.64 10.67 4.03
N HIS A 3 -5.92 10.31 4.16
CA HIS A 3 -6.44 9.40 5.20
C HIS A 3 -6.69 7.98 4.68
N GLY A 4 -6.70 7.81 3.36
CA GLY A 4 -6.73 6.54 2.69
C GLY A 4 -5.97 6.62 1.38
N VAL A 5 -5.47 5.49 0.89
CA VAL A 5 -4.72 5.37 -0.36
C VAL A 5 -5.31 4.26 -1.23
N MET A 6 -5.25 4.41 -2.55
CA MET A 6 -5.61 3.35 -3.48
C MET A 6 -4.47 3.21 -4.49
N ILE A 7 -3.90 2.01 -4.60
CA ILE A 7 -2.86 1.70 -5.56
C ILE A 7 -3.50 0.96 -6.73
N VAL A 8 -3.33 1.48 -7.94
CA VAL A 8 -3.74 0.82 -9.19
C VAL A 8 -2.49 0.60 -10.01
N THR A 9 -2.18 -0.65 -10.34
CA THR A 9 -0.91 -0.99 -11.00
C THR A 9 -1.02 -2.19 -11.92
N PRO A 10 -0.31 -2.19 -13.07
CA PRO A 10 -0.06 -3.42 -13.80
C PRO A 10 0.91 -4.32 -13.02
N VAL A 11 1.01 -5.58 -13.44
CA VAL A 11 2.11 -6.49 -13.09
C VAL A 11 3.16 -6.51 -14.20
N TYR A 12 4.44 -6.41 -13.82
CA TYR A 12 5.57 -6.68 -14.71
C TYR A 12 6.41 -7.81 -14.12
N TRP A 13 6.50 -8.94 -14.83
CA TRP A 13 7.30 -10.10 -14.44
C TRP A 13 7.07 -10.53 -12.99
N TYR A 14 5.82 -10.83 -12.63
CA TYR A 14 5.43 -11.27 -11.27
C TYR A 14 5.72 -10.24 -10.16
N GLY A 15 5.77 -8.94 -10.48
CA GLY A 15 5.89 -7.92 -9.46
C GLY A 15 5.46 -6.52 -9.88
N ALA A 16 5.56 -5.59 -8.93
CA ALA A 16 5.26 -4.18 -9.14
C ALA A 16 6.23 -3.53 -10.16
N PRO A 17 5.74 -2.55 -10.96
CA PRO A 17 6.57 -1.75 -11.86
C PRO A 17 7.69 -1.02 -11.13
N GLY A 18 8.81 -0.77 -11.81
CA GLY A 18 9.99 -0.12 -11.22
C GLY A 18 9.68 1.24 -10.57
N GLY A 19 8.85 2.06 -11.22
CA GLY A 19 8.43 3.35 -10.66
C GLY A 19 7.67 3.21 -9.34
N LEU A 20 6.78 2.22 -9.23
CA LEU A 20 6.07 1.92 -7.98
C LEU A 20 7.04 1.41 -6.91
N LYS A 21 7.99 0.54 -7.27
CA LYS A 21 9.04 0.07 -6.32
C LYS A 21 9.87 1.21 -5.76
N THR A 22 10.32 2.16 -6.58
CA THR A 22 11.06 3.33 -6.08
C THR A 22 10.20 4.20 -5.16
N MET A 23 8.90 4.33 -5.41
CA MET A 23 7.98 5.02 -4.49
C MET A 23 7.88 4.27 -3.15
N ILE A 24 7.76 2.94 -3.18
CA ILE A 24 7.75 2.07 -1.99
C ILE A 24 9.00 2.31 -1.15
N ASP A 25 10.19 2.27 -1.75
CA ASP A 25 11.46 2.48 -1.04
C ASP A 25 11.47 3.82 -0.28
N ARG A 26 10.97 4.89 -0.91
CA ARG A 26 10.89 6.21 -0.29
C ARG A 26 9.85 6.30 0.81
N LEU A 27 8.71 5.62 0.66
CA LEU A 27 7.68 5.57 1.68
C LEU A 27 8.15 4.82 2.92
N VAL A 28 8.88 3.71 2.77
CA VAL A 28 9.45 2.97 3.92
C VAL A 28 10.44 3.84 4.70
N CYS A 29 11.28 4.61 4.00
CA CYS A 29 12.17 5.58 4.65
C CYS A 29 11.39 6.70 5.35
N ALA A 30 10.35 7.23 4.72
CA ALA A 30 9.54 8.31 5.27
C ALA A 30 8.72 7.85 6.49
N ASP A 31 8.22 6.61 6.48
CA ASP A 31 7.37 6.04 7.52
C ASP A 31 8.11 5.82 8.85
N GLY A 32 9.37 5.36 8.77
CA GLY A 32 10.23 5.15 9.93
C GLY A 32 11.19 6.29 10.23
N GLY A 33 11.16 7.36 9.42
CA GLY A 33 12.17 8.41 9.43
C GLY A 33 12.14 9.28 10.70
N ASN A 34 13.28 9.92 10.97
CA ASN A 34 13.42 10.84 12.09
C ASN A 34 12.58 12.12 11.85
N PRO A 35 11.56 12.42 12.69
CA PRO A 35 10.75 13.61 12.54
C PRO A 35 11.47 14.89 12.99
N ASP A 36 12.54 14.78 13.79
CA ASP A 36 13.34 15.92 14.25
C ASP A 36 14.77 15.86 13.65
N PRO A 37 15.02 16.55 12.54
CA PRO A 37 16.32 16.53 11.87
C PRO A 37 17.46 17.15 12.70
N THR A 38 17.16 17.83 13.81
CA THR A 38 18.18 18.41 14.69
C THR A 38 18.93 17.35 15.50
N LEU A 39 18.30 16.19 15.76
CA LEU A 39 18.92 15.08 16.51
C LEU A 39 20.18 14.52 15.82
N THR A 40 20.22 14.57 14.50
CA THR A 40 21.38 14.17 13.68
C THR A 40 22.14 15.37 13.13
N HIS A 41 21.78 16.60 13.52
CA HIS A 41 22.37 17.84 12.99
C HIS A 41 22.44 17.85 11.45
N GLY A 42 21.38 17.38 10.79
CA GLY A 42 21.37 17.14 9.35
C GLY A 42 21.76 15.70 9.01
N LYS A 43 22.75 15.52 8.12
CA LYS A 43 23.19 14.20 7.60
C LYS A 43 24.46 13.70 8.31
N ASP A 44 24.58 13.89 9.62
CA ASP A 44 25.67 13.29 10.40
C ASP A 44 25.40 11.79 10.58
N VAL A 45 26.25 10.98 9.94
CA VAL A 45 26.11 9.52 9.89
C VAL A 45 26.40 8.89 11.25
N GLU A 46 27.34 9.41 12.03
CA GLU A 46 27.70 8.80 13.31
C GLU A 46 26.59 9.01 14.34
N LYS A 47 26.00 10.22 14.39
CA LYS A 47 24.84 10.48 15.24
C LYS A 47 23.61 9.65 14.86
N ALA A 48 23.38 9.44 13.56
CA ALA A 48 22.30 8.58 13.09
C ALA A 48 22.47 7.14 13.60
N LYS A 49 23.69 6.59 13.55
CA LYS A 49 24.00 5.26 14.10
C LYS A 49 23.84 5.20 15.61
N GLU A 50 24.30 6.22 16.34
CA GLU A 50 24.14 6.31 17.79
C GLU A 50 22.66 6.28 18.18
N LEU A 51 21.81 7.05 17.50
CA LEU A 51 20.35 7.04 17.70
C LEU A 51 19.73 5.68 17.36
N GLU A 52 20.17 5.04 16.29
CA GLU A 52 19.69 3.71 15.90
C GLU A 52 20.01 2.65 16.97
N LEU A 53 21.26 2.61 17.41
CA LEU A 53 21.78 1.69 18.43
C LEU A 53 21.20 1.96 19.82
N ALA A 54 20.83 3.22 20.12
CA ALA A 54 20.09 3.59 21.32
C ALA A 54 18.63 3.09 21.33
N GLY A 55 18.18 2.39 20.28
CA GLY A 55 16.88 1.73 20.23
C GLY A 55 15.83 2.53 19.47
N TRP A 56 16.16 3.04 18.28
CA TRP A 56 15.21 3.78 17.42
C TRP A 56 13.84 3.08 17.35
N PRO A 57 12.74 3.76 17.74
CA PRO A 57 11.45 3.10 17.96
C PRO A 57 10.68 2.77 16.67
N TYR A 58 11.11 3.25 15.51
CA TYR A 58 10.44 3.08 14.22
C TYR A 58 8.94 3.50 14.26
N PRO A 59 8.65 4.81 14.23
CA PRO A 59 7.35 5.37 14.64
C PRO A 59 6.14 5.04 13.73
N LYS A 60 6.36 4.58 12.49
CA LYS A 60 5.32 4.30 11.48
C LYS A 60 4.34 5.48 11.27
N HIS A 61 4.85 6.62 10.79
CA HIS A 61 4.09 7.86 10.56
C HIS A 61 2.86 7.69 9.65
N LEU A 62 2.84 6.65 8.82
CA LEU A 62 1.79 6.34 7.85
C LEU A 62 0.71 5.39 8.40
N ALA A 63 0.92 4.80 9.58
CA ALA A 63 -0.05 3.89 10.20
C ALA A 63 -1.43 4.52 10.41
N GLY A 64 -2.47 3.66 10.48
CA GLY A 64 -3.86 4.05 10.73
C GLY A 64 -4.61 4.61 9.51
N ARG A 65 -4.01 4.60 8.32
CA ARG A 65 -4.67 5.00 7.07
C ARG A 65 -5.34 3.80 6.40
N ALA A 66 -6.48 4.03 5.74
CA ALA A 66 -7.14 3.00 4.94
C ALA A 66 -6.35 2.70 3.65
N TYR A 67 -6.48 1.50 3.10
CA TYR A 67 -6.02 1.24 1.75
C TYR A 67 -6.93 0.36 0.90
N GLY A 68 -6.75 0.49 -0.41
CA GLY A 68 -7.20 -0.47 -1.42
C GLY A 68 -6.11 -0.70 -2.48
N VAL A 69 -6.14 -1.86 -3.14
CA VAL A 69 -5.20 -2.27 -4.18
C VAL A 69 -5.97 -2.86 -5.35
N VAL A 70 -5.63 -2.41 -6.56
CA VAL A 70 -6.03 -3.00 -7.84
C VAL A 70 -4.77 -3.40 -8.57
N VAL A 71 -4.60 -4.69 -8.81
CA VAL A 71 -3.55 -5.23 -9.67
C VAL A 71 -4.19 -5.76 -10.94
N HIS A 72 -3.63 -5.39 -12.09
CA HIS A 72 -4.06 -5.94 -13.37
C HIS A 72 -2.90 -6.51 -14.17
N GLY A 73 -3.20 -7.42 -15.09
CA GLY A 73 -2.23 -8.06 -15.97
C GLY A 73 -2.91 -8.69 -17.17
N ASP A 74 -2.12 -9.30 -18.05
CA ASP A 74 -2.59 -9.98 -19.26
C ASP A 74 -2.54 -11.51 -19.15
N VAL A 75 -1.56 -12.06 -18.42
CA VAL A 75 -1.31 -13.52 -18.42
C VAL A 75 -1.03 -14.11 -17.03
N ALA A 76 -0.17 -13.49 -16.21
CA ALA A 76 0.26 -14.08 -14.95
C ALA A 76 0.75 -13.05 -13.91
N GLY A 77 0.77 -13.45 -12.64
CA GLY A 77 1.44 -12.73 -11.56
C GLY A 77 0.60 -11.67 -10.84
N ILE A 78 -0.69 -11.55 -11.18
CA ILE A 78 -1.59 -10.57 -10.58
C ILE A 78 -1.85 -10.88 -9.10
N GLU A 79 -2.04 -12.16 -8.74
CA GLU A 79 -2.38 -12.52 -7.37
C GLU A 79 -1.19 -12.40 -6.42
N GLU A 80 0.01 -12.82 -6.85
CA GLU A 80 1.25 -12.66 -6.08
C GLU A 80 1.56 -11.20 -5.83
N THR A 81 1.42 -10.37 -6.86
CA THR A 81 1.70 -8.93 -6.76
C THR A 81 0.71 -8.25 -5.83
N ARG A 82 -0.59 -8.57 -5.93
CA ARG A 82 -1.61 -8.04 -5.02
C ARG A 82 -1.33 -8.44 -3.57
N ARG A 83 -0.97 -9.71 -3.32
CA ARG A 83 -0.60 -10.20 -1.98
C ARG A 83 0.61 -9.44 -1.44
N ALA A 84 1.70 -9.36 -2.21
CA ALA A 84 2.92 -8.68 -1.78
C ALA A 84 2.69 -7.18 -1.46
N LEU A 85 1.87 -6.49 -2.25
CA LEU A 85 1.51 -5.09 -1.97
C LEU A 85 0.64 -4.96 -0.71
N SER A 86 -0.31 -5.88 -0.51
CA SER A 86 -1.17 -5.90 0.69
C SER A 86 -0.33 -6.14 1.94
N ASP A 87 0.57 -7.14 1.92
CA ASP A 87 1.45 -7.47 3.03
C ASP A 87 2.37 -6.28 3.39
N TRP A 88 2.88 -5.56 2.39
CA TRP A 88 3.66 -4.35 2.61
C TRP A 88 2.85 -3.23 3.30
N LEU A 89 1.61 -2.99 2.85
CA LEU A 89 0.73 -1.98 3.43
C LEU A 89 0.31 -2.35 4.87
N ASP A 90 0.01 -3.61 5.12
CA ASP A 90 -0.30 -4.15 6.46
C ASP A 90 0.92 -4.05 7.39
N TRP A 91 2.12 -4.32 6.86
CA TRP A 91 3.37 -4.15 7.60
C TRP A 91 3.59 -2.69 7.97
N MET A 92 3.32 -1.73 7.07
CA MET A 92 3.34 -0.29 7.35
C MET A 92 2.26 0.16 8.35
N GLY A 93 1.30 -0.70 8.69
CA GLY A 93 0.22 -0.40 9.64
C GLY A 93 -0.96 0.33 9.01
N LEU A 94 -1.12 0.24 7.69
CA LEU A 94 -2.36 0.63 7.03
C LEU A 94 -3.41 -0.46 7.23
N ILE A 95 -4.68 -0.06 7.11
CA ILE A 95 -5.83 -0.91 7.38
C ILE A 95 -6.56 -1.15 6.06
N ASP A 96 -6.76 -2.41 5.67
CA ASP A 96 -7.52 -2.70 4.46
C ASP A 96 -8.98 -2.28 4.61
N ALA A 97 -9.58 -1.84 3.51
CA ALA A 97 -10.98 -1.44 3.49
C ALA A 97 -11.94 -2.63 3.29
N GLY A 98 -11.56 -3.82 3.77
CA GLY A 98 -12.30 -5.07 3.65
C GLY A 98 -11.97 -5.87 2.39
N PRO A 99 -12.57 -7.07 2.22
CA PRO A 99 -12.23 -7.99 1.13
C PRO A 99 -12.38 -7.39 -0.27
N MET A 100 -13.37 -6.51 -0.48
CA MET A 100 -13.59 -5.83 -1.76
C MET A 100 -12.55 -4.76 -2.10
N SER A 101 -11.66 -4.42 -1.17
CA SER A 101 -10.62 -3.40 -1.38
C SER A 101 -9.34 -3.96 -2.02
N ARG A 102 -9.23 -5.28 -2.19
CA ARG A 102 -8.04 -5.95 -2.75
C ARG A 102 -8.45 -6.74 -4.00
N LEU A 103 -8.26 -6.14 -5.17
CA LEU A 103 -8.67 -6.68 -6.47
C LEU A 103 -7.47 -7.10 -7.31
N ASP A 104 -7.59 -8.24 -7.98
CA ASP A 104 -6.69 -8.69 -9.05
C ASP A 104 -7.51 -9.14 -10.27
N ARG A 105 -7.20 -8.65 -11.48
CA ARG A 105 -7.91 -9.06 -12.71
C ARG A 105 -6.98 -9.17 -13.91
N TYR A 106 -7.24 -10.15 -14.76
CA TYR A 106 -6.68 -10.15 -16.11
C TYR A 106 -7.54 -9.27 -17.02
N ILE A 107 -6.91 -8.46 -17.86
CA ILE A 107 -7.54 -7.68 -18.92
C ILE A 107 -7.10 -8.30 -20.23
N GLY A 108 -8.04 -8.77 -21.04
CA GLY A 108 -7.73 -9.41 -22.33
C GLY A 108 -6.82 -10.63 -22.16
N TYR A 109 -7.22 -11.60 -21.34
CA TYR A 109 -6.40 -12.79 -21.04
C TYR A 109 -5.93 -13.50 -22.31
N TYR A 110 -4.59 -13.61 -22.49
CA TYR A 110 -3.94 -14.13 -23.70
C TYR A 110 -4.34 -13.44 -25.03
N GLN A 111 -4.96 -12.25 -24.99
CA GLN A 111 -5.30 -11.47 -26.18
C GLN A 111 -4.12 -10.62 -26.68
N PRO A 112 -4.15 -10.16 -27.94
CA PRO A 112 -3.12 -9.26 -28.46
C PRO A 112 -3.00 -7.99 -27.61
N TYR A 113 -1.79 -7.68 -27.17
CA TYR A 113 -1.53 -6.48 -26.36
C TYR A 113 -1.96 -5.18 -27.06
N ALA A 114 -1.91 -5.15 -28.39
CA ALA A 114 -2.31 -4.00 -29.21
C ALA A 114 -3.78 -3.59 -29.04
N THR A 115 -4.66 -4.49 -28.59
CA THR A 115 -6.10 -4.21 -28.38
C THR A 115 -6.47 -4.16 -26.89
N SER A 116 -5.49 -4.20 -25.98
CA SER A 116 -5.74 -4.29 -24.53
C SER A 116 -6.57 -3.13 -23.97
N HIS A 117 -6.42 -1.92 -24.53
CA HIS A 117 -7.23 -0.77 -24.16
C HIS A 117 -8.70 -0.93 -24.58
N ASP A 118 -8.95 -1.43 -25.80
CA ASP A 118 -10.32 -1.68 -26.27
C ASP A 118 -11.01 -2.78 -25.46
N GLU A 119 -10.26 -3.79 -25.02
CA GLU A 119 -10.75 -4.84 -24.12
C GLU A 119 -11.14 -4.25 -22.76
N LEU A 120 -10.28 -3.40 -22.16
CA LEU A 120 -10.59 -2.70 -20.91
C LEU A 120 -11.82 -1.79 -21.03
N ASP A 121 -11.93 -1.03 -22.12
CA ASP A 121 -13.04 -0.09 -22.32
C ASP A 121 -14.40 -0.81 -22.40
N LYS A 122 -14.42 -2.05 -22.90
CA LYS A 122 -15.62 -2.89 -22.98
C LYS A 122 -15.91 -3.65 -21.69
N ASP A 123 -14.92 -3.87 -20.84
CA ASP A 123 -15.05 -4.64 -19.59
C ASP A 123 -15.68 -3.76 -18.47
N THR A 124 -17.00 -3.61 -18.55
CA THR A 124 -17.75 -2.82 -17.57
C THR A 124 -17.73 -3.43 -16.17
N ASP A 125 -17.53 -4.75 -16.07
CA ASP A 125 -17.46 -5.45 -14.78
C ASP A 125 -16.15 -5.11 -14.07
N MET A 126 -15.00 -5.16 -14.77
CA MET A 126 -13.72 -4.70 -14.23
C MET A 126 -13.80 -3.24 -13.76
N GLN A 127 -14.43 -2.37 -14.56
CA GLN A 127 -14.60 -0.96 -14.20
C GLN A 127 -15.43 -0.78 -12.92
N GLU A 128 -16.52 -1.55 -12.77
CA GLU A 128 -17.37 -1.51 -11.58
C GLU A 128 -16.67 -2.12 -10.35
N GLU A 129 -15.86 -3.17 -10.53
CA GLU A 129 -15.01 -3.73 -9.47
C GLU A 129 -13.98 -2.71 -8.97
N VAL A 130 -13.33 -1.96 -9.87
CA VAL A 130 -12.43 -0.86 -9.49
C VAL A 130 -13.20 0.24 -8.74
N ARG A 131 -14.41 0.59 -9.15
CA ARG A 131 -15.27 1.51 -8.40
C ARG A 131 -15.62 0.97 -7.03
N ASN A 132 -15.86 -0.33 -6.89
CA ASN A 132 -16.12 -0.96 -5.59
C ASN A 132 -14.92 -0.89 -4.66
N VAL A 133 -13.69 -1.06 -5.15
CA VAL A 133 -12.48 -0.82 -4.35
C VAL A 133 -12.44 0.63 -3.84
N ALA A 134 -12.70 1.60 -4.72
CA ALA A 134 -12.73 3.01 -4.34
C ALA A 134 -13.84 3.32 -3.33
N ARG A 135 -15.04 2.76 -3.51
CA ARG A 135 -16.18 2.91 -2.58
C ARG A 135 -15.84 2.30 -1.21
N ALA A 136 -15.21 1.13 -1.18
CA ALA A 136 -14.79 0.49 0.06
C ALA A 136 -13.85 1.40 0.86
N VAL A 137 -12.81 1.95 0.22
CA VAL A 137 -11.90 2.91 0.87
C VAL A 137 -12.64 4.16 1.34
N ALA A 138 -13.53 4.72 0.52
CA ALA A 138 -14.30 5.91 0.86
C ALA A 138 -15.25 5.70 2.06
N ILE A 139 -15.78 4.49 2.24
CA ILE A 139 -16.64 4.11 3.38
C ILE A 139 -15.81 3.96 4.66
N VAL A 140 -14.62 3.35 4.57
CA VAL A 140 -13.79 3.03 5.74
C VAL A 140 -13.09 4.26 6.31
N VAL A 141 -12.68 5.20 5.47
CA VAL A 141 -11.96 6.40 5.91
C VAL A 141 -12.70 7.21 6.99
N PRO A 142 -13.99 7.57 6.85
CA PRO A 142 -14.74 8.25 7.90
C PRO A 142 -14.85 7.45 9.20
N GLU A 143 -15.03 6.14 9.12
CA GLU A 143 -15.17 5.26 10.29
C GLU A 143 -13.85 5.15 11.07
N LEU A 144 -12.71 5.07 10.38
CA LEU A 144 -11.37 5.18 10.99
C LEU A 144 -11.17 6.54 11.67
N ARG A 145 -11.53 7.62 10.99
CA ARG A 145 -11.35 8.98 11.52
C ARG A 145 -12.23 9.30 12.72
N THR A 146 -13.38 8.65 12.83
CA THR A 146 -14.29 8.81 13.97
C THR A 146 -14.02 7.80 15.08
N GLY A 147 -13.03 6.91 14.91
CA GLY A 147 -12.69 5.87 15.88
C GLY A 147 -13.76 4.78 16.02
N LYS A 148 -14.71 4.71 15.09
CA LYS A 148 -15.79 3.71 15.08
C LYS A 148 -15.32 2.37 14.57
N LEU A 149 -14.39 2.36 13.61
CA LEU A 149 -13.74 1.13 13.19
C LEU A 149 -12.70 0.74 14.24
N LEU A 150 -13.02 -0.32 14.97
CA LEU A 150 -12.09 -0.90 15.94
C LEU A 150 -11.05 -1.73 15.19
N ASP A 151 -9.77 -1.36 15.32
CA ASP A 151 -8.68 -2.25 14.95
C ASP A 151 -8.60 -3.37 16.01
N PRO A 152 -8.87 -4.63 15.64
CA PRO A 152 -8.80 -5.75 16.59
C PRO A 152 -7.41 -5.94 17.19
N ASN A 153 -6.37 -5.39 16.55
CA ASN A 153 -4.99 -5.47 16.99
C ASN A 153 -4.53 -4.23 17.78
N ALA A 154 -5.40 -3.24 18.04
CA ALA A 154 -5.02 -1.98 18.67
C ALA A 154 -4.32 -2.15 20.04
N ASN A 155 -4.64 -3.23 20.76
CA ASN A 155 -4.06 -3.54 22.08
C ASN A 155 -2.93 -4.59 22.01
N LEU A 156 -2.52 -5.02 20.82
CA LEU A 156 -1.43 -5.97 20.64
C LEU A 156 -0.13 -5.21 20.40
N SER A 157 0.91 -5.54 21.18
CA SER A 157 2.26 -5.04 20.91
C SER A 157 2.92 -5.89 19.82
N ARG A 158 3.60 -5.23 18.87
CA ARG A 158 4.48 -5.92 17.91
C ARG A 158 5.84 -6.17 18.57
N PRO A 159 6.22 -7.42 18.90
CA PRO A 159 7.49 -7.68 19.58
C PRO A 159 8.72 -7.35 18.72
N ARG A 160 8.55 -7.34 17.40
CA ARG A 160 9.54 -6.96 16.39
C ARG A 160 8.97 -5.81 15.57
N ALA A 161 9.20 -4.59 16.05
CA ALA A 161 8.70 -3.36 15.42
C ALA A 161 9.52 -2.94 14.19
N LYS A 162 10.75 -3.44 14.09
CA LYS A 162 11.67 -3.29 12.96
C LYS A 162 11.59 -4.52 12.05
#